data_AF-A0AAX6STK0-F1
#
_entry.id   AF-A0AAX6STK0-F1
#
_cell.length_a   1.000
_cell.length_b   1.000
_cell.length_c   1.000
_cell.angle_alpha   90.00
_cell.angle_beta   90.00
_cell.angle_gamma   90.00
#
_symmetry.space_group_name_H-M   'P 1'
#
loop_
_entity.id
_entity.type
_entity.pdbx_description
1 polymer ?
#
loop_
_entity_poly.entity_id
_entity_poly.type
_entity_poly.pdbx_seq_one_letter_code
_entity_poly.pdbx_strand_id
1 'polypeptide(L)'
;MAEVGIDQSKLPGVKEVCRDFAVLEDHTLAQNLQEQEIEHHLASNIQRNRLVQHDLQVAKQLQEEDLKAQAQLQKRYKDLEQQDCEIAQEIQEKLAIEAERRRIQEKKDEDIARLLQERELQEEKKRKKYVPEFSGANVFGESYYYEDRGTKPRMTKEAVCTLSRVTHRDQEWYDAEIARKLQEEEILATQEDMRAAQVAQDEEIARLLMAEEKKAYKKAKEREKTSSDKKHDPEWKSKTAKSAHSKSQESDEAHRWKTDRPGRLPPPVMTEAEDLDGTHFTNQHSSTRHYSKSESSHKGKESYNQ
;
A
#
# COMPACT_ATOMS: atom_id res chain seq x y z
N MET A 1 -22.21 0.56 -108.50
CA MET A 1 -21.51 0.66 -107.19
C MET A 1 -20.02 0.53 -107.46
N ALA A 2 -19.16 1.22 -106.71
CA ALA A 2 -17.71 1.02 -106.83
C ALA A 2 -17.29 -0.11 -105.90
N GLU A 3 -16.79 -1.22 -106.44
CA GLU A 3 -16.16 -2.25 -105.64
C GLU A 3 -14.80 -1.74 -105.16
N VAL A 4 -14.65 -1.60 -103.84
CA VAL A 4 -13.38 -1.22 -103.23
C VAL A 4 -12.48 -2.45 -103.20
N GLY A 5 -11.67 -2.62 -104.23
CA GLY A 5 -10.69 -3.71 -104.33
C GLY A 5 -9.69 -3.64 -103.18
N ILE A 6 -9.74 -4.63 -102.28
CA ILE A 6 -8.87 -4.69 -101.10
C ILE A 6 -7.48 -5.19 -101.53
N ASP A 7 -6.46 -4.39 -101.22
CA ASP A 7 -5.07 -4.70 -101.54
C ASP A 7 -4.53 -5.81 -100.62
N GLN A 8 -4.56 -7.06 -101.12
CA GLN A 8 -4.12 -8.24 -100.40
C GLN A 8 -2.62 -8.21 -100.02
N SER A 9 -1.80 -7.36 -100.66
CA SER A 9 -0.38 -7.22 -100.30
C SER A 9 -0.14 -6.46 -98.99
N LYS A 10 -1.19 -5.80 -98.46
CA LYS A 10 -1.14 -4.97 -97.24
C LYS A 10 -1.93 -5.54 -96.06
N LEU A 11 -2.54 -6.72 -96.21
CA LEU A 11 -3.26 -7.38 -95.13
C LEU A 11 -2.29 -8.21 -94.28
N PRO A 12 -2.31 -8.07 -92.93
CA PRO A 12 -1.49 -8.93 -92.06
C PRO A 12 -1.92 -10.39 -92.18
N GLY A 13 -0.97 -11.31 -91.98
CA GLY A 13 -1.26 -12.73 -92.11
C GLY A 13 -2.23 -13.21 -91.02
N VAL A 14 -3.11 -14.17 -91.30
CA VAL A 14 -4.04 -14.71 -90.27
C VAL A 14 -3.29 -15.21 -89.04
N LYS A 15 -2.11 -15.82 -89.22
CA LYS A 15 -1.21 -16.27 -88.14
C LYS A 15 -0.53 -15.13 -87.36
N GLU A 16 -0.57 -13.91 -87.86
CA GLU A 16 -0.04 -12.71 -87.23
C GLU A 16 -1.13 -12.07 -86.39
N VAL A 17 -2.29 -11.81 -87.00
CA VAL A 17 -3.51 -11.37 -86.33
C VAL A 17 -3.86 -12.27 -85.13
N CYS A 18 -3.78 -13.60 -85.27
CA CYS A 18 -4.04 -14.52 -84.15
C CYS A 18 -3.00 -14.44 -83.01
N ARG A 19 -1.74 -14.04 -83.27
CA ARG A 19 -0.75 -13.79 -82.20
C ARG A 19 -1.06 -12.47 -81.50
N ASP A 20 -1.37 -11.44 -82.27
CA ASP A 20 -1.64 -10.10 -81.73
C ASP A 20 -2.89 -10.13 -80.83
N PHE A 21 -3.94 -10.88 -81.22
CA PHE A 21 -5.10 -11.12 -80.36
C PHE A 21 -4.75 -11.92 -79.09
N ALA A 22 -3.92 -12.96 -79.18
CA ALA A 22 -3.49 -13.71 -77.98
C ALA A 22 -2.71 -12.83 -77.00
N VAL A 23 -1.80 -11.98 -77.51
CA VAL A 23 -1.05 -11.02 -76.68
C VAL A 23 -1.99 -9.97 -76.05
N LEU A 24 -3.03 -9.52 -76.76
CA LEU A 24 -4.04 -8.62 -76.21
C LEU A 24 -4.94 -9.30 -75.16
N GLU A 25 -5.28 -10.57 -75.33
CA GLU A 25 -6.03 -11.37 -74.36
C GLU A 25 -5.21 -11.59 -73.08
N ASP A 26 -3.95 -12.05 -73.22
CA ASP A 26 -3.00 -12.19 -72.10
C ASP A 26 -2.74 -10.86 -71.38
N HIS A 27 -2.58 -9.75 -72.13
CA HIS A 27 -2.39 -8.42 -71.53
C HIS A 27 -3.63 -7.96 -70.75
N THR A 28 -4.84 -8.19 -71.30
CA THR A 28 -6.10 -7.87 -70.62
C THR A 28 -6.26 -8.70 -69.35
N LEU A 29 -5.94 -9.99 -69.39
CA LEU A 29 -5.96 -10.86 -68.22
C LEU A 29 -4.95 -10.41 -67.15
N ALA A 30 -3.72 -10.09 -67.56
CA ALA A 30 -2.66 -9.61 -66.66
C ALA A 30 -3.04 -8.28 -65.98
N GLN A 31 -3.65 -7.33 -66.73
CA GLN A 31 -4.14 -6.08 -66.17
C GLN A 31 -5.25 -6.33 -65.13
N ASN A 32 -6.24 -7.17 -65.43
CA ASN A 32 -7.33 -7.48 -64.49
C ASN A 32 -6.80 -8.15 -63.20
N LEU A 33 -5.81 -9.03 -63.30
CA LEU A 33 -5.17 -9.66 -62.14
C LEU A 33 -4.37 -8.64 -61.31
N GLN A 34 -3.63 -7.74 -61.97
CA GLN A 34 -2.91 -6.66 -61.30
C GLN A 34 -3.84 -5.67 -60.59
N GLU A 35 -4.99 -5.33 -61.20
CA GLU A 35 -6.00 -4.48 -60.59
C GLU A 35 -6.62 -5.13 -59.34
N GLN A 36 -6.98 -6.42 -59.41
CA GLN A 36 -7.47 -7.18 -58.25
C GLN A 36 -6.43 -7.28 -57.11
N GLU A 37 -5.16 -7.47 -57.43
CA GLU A 37 -4.06 -7.47 -56.46
C GLU A 37 -3.96 -6.10 -55.76
N ILE A 38 -3.93 -5.01 -56.54
CA ILE A 38 -3.86 -3.63 -56.04
C ILE A 38 -5.07 -3.31 -55.15
N GLU A 39 -6.29 -3.61 -55.59
CA GLU A 39 -7.51 -3.36 -54.81
C GLU A 39 -7.50 -4.11 -53.47
N HIS A 40 -7.16 -5.40 -53.49
CA HIS A 40 -7.07 -6.21 -52.27
C HIS A 40 -6.02 -5.66 -51.30
N HIS A 41 -4.82 -5.31 -51.81
CA HIS A 41 -3.77 -4.72 -50.98
C HIS A 41 -4.18 -3.36 -50.41
N LEU A 42 -4.82 -2.48 -51.19
CA LEU A 42 -5.28 -1.16 -50.73
C LEU A 42 -6.40 -1.27 -49.70
N ALA A 43 -7.45 -2.08 -49.94
CA ALA A 43 -8.55 -2.29 -49.00
C ALA A 43 -8.03 -2.83 -47.65
N SER A 44 -7.15 -3.82 -47.70
CA SER A 44 -6.49 -4.40 -46.52
C SER A 44 -5.56 -3.39 -45.82
N ASN A 45 -4.86 -2.52 -46.57
CA ASN A 45 -3.99 -1.48 -46.02
C ASN A 45 -4.81 -0.40 -45.28
N ILE A 46 -5.93 0.04 -45.86
CA ILE A 46 -6.88 0.98 -45.24
C ILE A 46 -7.42 0.40 -43.92
N GLN A 47 -7.78 -0.89 -43.89
CA GLN A 47 -8.26 -1.53 -42.66
C GLN A 47 -7.18 -1.57 -41.57
N ARG A 48 -5.94 -1.96 -41.90
CA ARG A 48 -4.81 -1.94 -40.93
C ARG A 48 -4.53 -0.54 -40.41
N ASN A 49 -4.51 0.48 -41.29
CA ASN A 49 -4.27 1.86 -40.88
C ASN A 49 -5.36 2.41 -39.96
N ARG A 50 -6.65 2.08 -40.20
CA ARG A 50 -7.75 2.42 -39.29
C ARG A 50 -7.58 1.78 -37.91
N LEU A 51 -7.17 0.52 -37.85
CA LEU A 51 -6.88 -0.17 -36.59
C LEU A 51 -5.73 0.50 -35.83
N VAL A 52 -4.60 0.75 -36.48
CA VAL A 52 -3.43 1.42 -35.87
C VAL A 52 -3.78 2.84 -35.39
N GLN A 53 -4.62 3.59 -36.11
CA GLN A 53 -5.09 4.91 -35.68
C GLN A 53 -5.99 4.84 -34.44
N HIS A 54 -6.92 3.88 -34.40
CA HIS A 54 -7.78 3.62 -33.25
C HIS A 54 -6.96 3.22 -32.01
N ASP A 55 -6.06 2.24 -32.17
CA ASP A 55 -5.28 1.71 -31.06
C ASP A 55 -4.28 2.74 -30.53
N LEU A 56 -3.73 3.62 -31.39
CA LEU A 56 -2.95 4.79 -30.99
C LEU A 56 -3.78 5.83 -30.22
N GLN A 57 -5.07 5.98 -30.53
CA GLN A 57 -5.97 6.86 -29.76
C GLN A 57 -6.26 6.26 -28.37
N VAL A 58 -6.60 4.98 -28.30
CA VAL A 58 -6.86 4.27 -27.04
C VAL A 58 -5.61 4.25 -26.15
N ALA A 59 -4.43 3.98 -26.71
CA ALA A 59 -3.17 4.01 -25.96
C ALA A 59 -2.87 5.38 -25.34
N LYS A 60 -3.17 6.48 -26.05
CA LYS A 60 -3.02 7.85 -25.51
C LYS A 60 -4.02 8.14 -24.40
N GLN A 61 -5.28 7.72 -24.54
CA GLN A 61 -6.30 7.89 -23.51
C GLN A 61 -5.91 7.14 -22.23
N LEU A 62 -5.48 5.88 -22.36
CA LEU A 62 -5.02 5.08 -21.23
C LEU A 62 -3.79 5.70 -20.54
N GLN A 63 -2.83 6.21 -21.32
CA GLN A 63 -1.67 6.92 -20.78
C GLN A 63 -2.04 8.21 -20.01
N GLU A 64 -3.05 8.95 -20.46
CA GLU A 64 -3.55 10.13 -19.74
C GLU A 64 -4.26 9.73 -18.44
N GLU A 65 -5.06 8.66 -18.46
CA GLU A 65 -5.73 8.11 -17.28
C GLU A 65 -4.73 7.59 -16.23
N ASP A 66 -3.68 6.87 -16.65
CA ASP A 66 -2.60 6.40 -15.76
C ASP A 66 -1.87 7.58 -15.09
N LEU A 67 -1.49 8.62 -15.86
CA LEU A 67 -0.84 9.81 -15.30
C LEU A 67 -1.75 10.56 -14.32
N LYS A 68 -3.05 10.62 -14.61
CA LYS A 68 -4.07 11.22 -13.74
C LYS A 68 -4.29 10.41 -12.46
N ALA A 69 -4.27 9.08 -12.54
CA ALA A 69 -4.34 8.19 -11.38
C ALA A 69 -3.08 8.31 -10.50
N GLN A 70 -1.88 8.35 -11.10
CA GLN A 70 -0.63 8.60 -10.38
C GLN A 70 -0.62 9.95 -9.68
N ALA A 71 -1.11 11.02 -10.33
CA ALA A 71 -1.24 12.34 -9.71
C ALA A 71 -2.21 12.35 -8.53
N GLN A 72 -3.34 11.61 -8.61
CA GLN A 72 -4.28 11.47 -7.50
C GLN A 72 -3.68 10.67 -6.33
N LEU A 73 -2.94 9.58 -6.61
CA LEU A 73 -2.21 8.83 -5.59
C LEU A 73 -1.14 9.70 -4.92
N GLN A 74 -0.33 10.43 -5.69
CA GLN A 74 0.68 11.33 -5.14
C GLN A 74 0.05 12.44 -4.27
N LYS A 75 -1.14 12.95 -4.64
CA LYS A 75 -1.86 13.88 -3.79
C LYS A 75 -2.27 13.22 -2.47
N ARG A 76 -2.91 12.04 -2.51
CA ARG A 76 -3.32 11.30 -1.31
C ARG A 76 -2.14 10.99 -0.37
N TYR A 77 -0.97 10.63 -0.92
CA TYR A 77 0.23 10.41 -0.10
C TYR A 77 0.70 11.70 0.60
N LYS A 78 0.63 12.87 -0.05
CA LYS A 78 0.95 14.16 0.58
C LYS A 78 -0.11 14.59 1.60
N ASP A 79 -1.39 14.37 1.29
CA ASP A 79 -2.50 14.64 2.20
C ASP A 79 -2.40 13.77 3.47
N LEU A 80 -1.85 12.55 3.36
CA LEU A 80 -1.56 11.63 4.48
C LEU A 80 -0.27 12.02 5.24
N GLU A 81 0.82 12.30 4.53
CA GLU A 81 2.10 12.78 5.11
C GLU A 81 1.90 14.03 5.98
N GLN A 82 0.97 14.91 5.59
CA GLN A 82 0.56 16.06 6.40
C GLN A 82 -0.18 15.67 7.68
N GLN A 83 -1.10 14.70 7.62
CA GLN A 83 -1.82 14.18 8.80
C GLN A 83 -0.87 13.47 9.76
N ASP A 84 0.05 12.65 9.25
CA ASP A 84 1.08 11.98 10.06
C ASP A 84 2.01 13.01 10.74
N CYS A 85 2.34 14.11 10.05
CA CYS A 85 3.11 15.21 10.64
C CYS A 85 2.33 15.99 11.72
N GLU A 86 1.02 16.17 11.56
CA GLU A 86 0.15 16.83 12.56
C GLU A 86 0.00 15.95 13.81
N ILE A 87 -0.26 14.66 13.63
CA ILE A 87 -0.34 13.66 14.71
C ILE A 87 0.99 13.56 15.45
N ALA A 88 2.13 13.53 14.74
CA ALA A 88 3.45 13.49 15.36
C ALA A 88 3.75 14.75 16.19
N GLN A 89 3.32 15.93 15.74
CA GLN A 89 3.44 17.17 16.49
C GLN A 89 2.55 17.17 17.74
N GLU A 90 1.31 16.72 17.64
CA GLU A 90 0.38 16.63 18.78
C GLU A 90 0.90 15.65 19.85
N ILE A 91 1.45 14.51 19.45
CA ILE A 91 2.10 13.55 20.37
C ILE A 91 3.33 14.18 21.04
N GLN A 92 4.18 14.88 20.27
CA GLN A 92 5.38 15.54 20.80
C GLN A 92 5.03 16.66 21.80
N GLU A 93 3.96 17.43 21.54
CA GLU A 93 3.47 18.45 22.47
C GLU A 93 2.89 17.81 23.76
N LYS A 94 2.07 16.76 23.64
CA LYS A 94 1.54 16.00 24.79
C LYS A 94 2.67 15.50 25.70
N LEU A 95 3.71 14.90 25.11
CA LEU A 95 4.89 14.42 25.84
C LEU A 95 5.68 15.57 26.49
N ALA A 96 5.84 16.70 25.82
CA ALA A 96 6.53 17.88 26.37
C ALA A 96 5.76 18.50 27.56
N ILE A 97 4.43 18.60 27.44
CA ILE A 97 3.55 19.06 28.53
C ILE A 97 3.60 18.09 29.72
N GLU A 98 3.60 16.78 29.49
CA GLU A 98 3.72 15.81 30.57
C GLU A 98 5.10 15.89 31.25
N ALA A 99 6.18 16.03 30.47
CA ALA A 99 7.53 16.16 31.00
C ALA A 99 7.69 17.40 31.91
N GLU A 100 7.18 18.57 31.53
CA GLU A 100 7.24 19.76 32.40
C GLU A 100 6.29 19.62 33.61
N ARG A 101 5.15 18.93 33.49
CA ARG A 101 4.30 18.58 34.65
C ARG A 101 5.05 17.69 35.65
N ARG A 102 5.77 16.67 35.18
CA ARG A 102 6.64 15.82 36.02
C ARG A 102 7.73 16.66 36.68
N ARG A 103 8.44 17.51 35.91
CA ARG A 103 9.50 18.40 36.43
C ARG A 103 9.00 19.44 37.44
N ILE A 104 7.75 19.90 37.32
CA ILE A 104 7.10 20.76 38.31
C ILE A 104 6.73 19.96 39.57
N GLN A 105 6.34 18.70 39.44
CA GLN A 105 6.03 17.83 40.58
C GLN A 105 7.30 17.44 41.35
N GLU A 106 8.33 16.98 40.65
CA GLU A 106 9.67 16.68 41.20
C GLU A 106 10.20 17.84 42.05
N LYS A 107 10.10 19.09 41.58
CA LYS A 107 10.50 20.28 42.36
C LYS A 107 9.69 20.49 43.64
N LYS A 108 8.38 20.23 43.64
CA LYS A 108 7.57 20.32 44.87
C LYS A 108 8.00 19.26 45.86
N ASP A 109 8.28 18.06 45.38
CA ASP A 109 8.68 16.92 46.22
C ASP A 109 10.11 17.10 46.76
N GLU A 110 11.01 17.71 45.99
CA GLU A 110 12.32 18.24 46.44
C GLU A 110 12.17 19.30 47.54
N ASP A 111 11.30 20.30 47.36
CA ASP A 111 11.08 21.36 48.35
C ASP A 111 10.42 20.81 49.64
N ILE A 112 9.52 19.83 49.53
CA ILE A 112 8.95 19.09 50.67
C ILE A 112 10.04 18.31 51.41
N ALA A 113 10.90 17.58 50.69
CA ALA A 113 12.03 16.84 51.26
C ALA A 113 13.02 17.78 51.97
N ARG A 114 13.34 18.93 51.37
CA ARG A 114 14.19 19.97 51.95
C ARG A 114 13.60 20.55 53.23
N LEU A 115 12.30 20.86 53.24
CA LEU A 115 11.59 21.38 54.42
C LEU A 115 11.51 20.35 55.56
N LEU A 116 11.38 19.05 55.23
CA LEU A 116 11.42 17.97 56.20
C LEU A 116 12.84 17.81 56.81
N GLN A 117 13.88 17.84 55.97
CA GLN A 117 15.27 17.74 56.40
C GLN A 117 15.69 18.92 57.29
N GLU A 118 15.29 20.16 56.95
CA GLU A 118 15.58 21.30 57.83
C GLU A 118 14.84 21.19 59.18
N ARG A 119 13.59 20.70 59.18
CA ARG A 119 12.85 20.46 60.42
C ARG A 119 13.58 19.44 61.31
N GLU A 120 14.02 18.32 60.75
CA GLU A 120 14.78 17.30 61.47
C GLU A 120 16.08 17.89 62.05
N LEU A 121 16.84 18.66 61.27
CA LEU A 121 18.05 19.34 61.74
C LEU A 121 17.77 20.39 62.83
N GLN A 122 16.61 21.07 62.80
CA GLN A 122 16.18 21.95 63.88
C GLN A 122 15.73 21.17 65.13
N GLU A 123 15.10 20.01 64.98
CA GLU A 123 14.74 19.13 66.09
C GLU A 123 15.97 18.48 66.73
N GLU A 124 16.96 18.06 65.96
CA GLU A 124 18.30 17.71 66.47
C GLU A 124 18.91 18.85 67.29
N LYS A 125 18.95 20.08 66.74
CA LYS A 125 19.48 21.26 67.44
C LYS A 125 18.69 21.59 68.71
N LYS A 126 17.39 21.27 68.77
CA LYS A 126 16.57 21.39 69.98
C LYS A 126 16.89 20.29 70.98
N ARG A 127 16.97 19.01 70.56
CA ARG A 127 17.38 17.88 71.42
C ARG A 127 18.76 18.11 72.02
N LYS A 128 19.74 18.55 71.21
CA LYS A 128 21.12 18.91 71.64
C LYS A 128 21.18 20.13 72.58
N LYS A 129 20.11 20.94 72.66
CA LYS A 129 19.92 21.99 73.69
C LYS A 129 19.09 21.52 74.90
N TYR A 130 18.35 20.42 74.77
CA TYR A 130 17.52 19.81 75.81
C TYR A 130 18.18 18.60 76.49
N VAL A 131 19.51 18.44 76.34
CA VAL A 131 20.35 17.68 77.27
C VAL A 131 20.85 18.61 78.39
N PRO A 132 20.02 18.84 79.42
CA PRO A 132 20.55 18.92 80.79
C PRO A 132 20.47 17.57 81.52
N GLU A 133 21.51 16.76 81.37
CA GLU A 133 21.91 15.75 82.36
C GLU A 133 23.36 16.12 82.76
N PHE A 134 23.73 16.38 84.01
CA PHE A 134 23.02 16.21 85.28
C PHE A 134 22.55 14.78 85.59
N SER A 135 23.50 13.86 85.47
CA SER A 135 23.87 12.89 86.51
C SER A 135 22.77 12.19 87.32
N GLY A 136 22.74 10.84 87.24
CA GLY A 136 22.36 10.04 88.43
C GLY A 136 21.48 8.82 88.22
N ALA A 137 21.81 7.91 87.29
CA ALA A 137 21.13 6.62 87.18
C ALA A 137 21.88 5.49 87.93
N ASN A 138 21.89 5.54 89.28
CA ASN A 138 21.81 4.38 90.21
C ASN A 138 22.31 4.70 91.63
N VAL A 139 21.71 4.00 92.62
CA VAL A 139 22.14 3.67 94.02
C VAL A 139 21.18 4.18 95.13
N PHE A 140 20.38 3.24 95.66
CA PHE A 140 19.83 3.10 97.04
C PHE A 140 19.00 4.22 97.72
N GLY A 141 18.12 3.78 98.65
CA GLY A 141 17.25 4.61 99.51
C GLY A 141 15.84 4.79 98.91
N GLU A 142 14.73 4.23 99.40
CA GLU A 142 14.20 4.01 100.77
C GLU A 142 13.51 5.24 101.39
N SER A 143 12.34 5.00 102.02
CA SER A 143 11.61 5.83 103.00
C SER A 143 10.30 6.57 102.56
N TYR A 144 9.18 5.96 102.98
CA TYR A 144 7.97 6.53 103.62
C TYR A 144 6.95 7.47 102.93
N TYR A 145 5.71 6.95 102.82
CA TYR A 145 4.36 7.54 103.06
C TYR A 145 4.03 8.99 102.62
N TYR A 146 2.94 9.14 101.84
CA TYR A 146 1.60 9.48 102.37
C TYR A 146 0.47 9.25 101.32
N GLU A 147 -0.78 9.20 101.75
CA GLU A 147 -2.02 8.93 100.97
C GLU A 147 -3.07 10.05 101.13
N ASP A 148 -4.06 10.12 100.22
CA ASP A 148 -5.19 11.08 100.16
C ASP A 148 -4.75 12.57 99.95
N ARG A 149 -5.32 13.41 99.07
CA ARG A 149 -6.69 13.52 98.55
C ARG A 149 -6.74 14.27 97.21
N GLY A 150 -7.60 13.84 96.27
CA GLY A 150 -7.67 14.41 94.91
C GLY A 150 -8.56 15.64 94.72
N THR A 151 -8.42 16.35 93.59
CA THR A 151 -9.49 17.19 93.02
C THR A 151 -9.31 17.55 91.53
N LYS A 152 -10.40 17.39 90.75
CA LYS A 152 -10.72 17.99 89.42
C LYS A 152 -9.89 17.57 88.18
N PRO A 153 -10.53 16.96 87.16
CA PRO A 153 -9.98 16.88 85.81
C PRO A 153 -10.36 18.10 84.95
N ARG A 154 -9.36 18.72 84.30
CA ARG A 154 -9.50 19.61 83.13
C ARG A 154 -8.24 19.48 82.27
N MET A 155 -8.36 19.76 80.98
CA MET A 155 -7.29 19.62 79.95
C MET A 155 -6.95 18.19 79.48
N THR A 156 -7.97 17.36 79.22
CA THR A 156 -7.85 16.11 78.44
C THR A 156 -8.74 16.11 77.18
N LYS A 157 -8.71 17.21 76.41
CA LYS A 157 -9.45 17.32 75.13
C LYS A 157 -8.58 17.32 73.87
N GLU A 158 -7.30 17.68 73.98
CA GLU A 158 -6.41 17.75 72.81
C GLU A 158 -5.82 16.38 72.44
N ALA A 159 -5.37 15.59 73.42
CA ALA A 159 -4.84 14.23 73.18
C ALA A 159 -5.89 13.25 72.62
N VAL A 160 -7.17 13.44 72.96
CA VAL A 160 -8.27 12.65 72.38
C VAL A 160 -8.56 13.12 70.94
N CYS A 161 -8.45 14.42 70.68
CA CYS A 161 -8.61 14.99 69.33
C CYS A 161 -7.46 14.56 68.40
N THR A 162 -6.21 14.48 68.87
CA THR A 162 -5.10 13.97 68.04
C THR A 162 -5.26 12.49 67.73
N LEU A 163 -5.61 11.65 68.71
CA LEU A 163 -5.86 10.21 68.47
C LEU A 163 -7.03 10.00 67.49
N SER A 164 -8.14 10.73 67.67
CA SER A 164 -9.29 10.69 66.76
C SER A 164 -8.97 11.19 65.35
N ARG A 165 -7.99 12.08 65.18
CA ARG A 165 -7.55 12.59 63.87
C ARG A 165 -6.53 11.68 63.19
N VAL A 166 -5.74 10.92 63.95
CA VAL A 166 -4.90 9.83 63.41
C VAL A 166 -5.80 8.74 62.84
N THR A 167 -6.75 8.22 63.61
CA THR A 167 -7.69 7.19 63.12
C THR A 167 -8.55 7.65 61.94
N HIS A 168 -8.92 8.93 61.87
CA HIS A 168 -9.61 9.50 60.70
C HIS A 168 -8.70 9.51 59.46
N ARG A 169 -7.43 9.89 59.61
CA ARG A 169 -6.44 9.93 58.54
C ARG A 169 -6.06 8.54 58.02
N ASP A 170 -6.08 7.53 58.89
CA ASP A 170 -5.86 6.14 58.51
C ASP A 170 -7.06 5.59 57.71
N GLN A 171 -8.31 5.95 58.09
CA GLN A 171 -9.50 5.63 57.31
C GLN A 171 -9.52 6.34 55.94
N GLU A 172 -9.20 7.64 55.90
CA GLU A 172 -9.03 8.41 54.65
C GLU A 172 -8.05 7.73 53.69
N TRP A 173 -6.99 7.10 54.20
CA TRP A 173 -6.02 6.36 53.40
C TRP A 173 -6.57 5.06 52.83
N TYR A 174 -7.37 4.31 53.59
CA TYR A 174 -8.06 3.12 53.07
C TYR A 174 -9.12 3.48 52.02
N ASP A 175 -9.91 4.52 52.27
CA ASP A 175 -10.95 4.99 51.34
C ASP A 175 -10.33 5.52 50.04
N ALA A 176 -9.20 6.24 50.12
CA ALA A 176 -8.45 6.71 48.95
C ALA A 176 -7.76 5.57 48.16
N GLU A 177 -7.34 4.49 48.83
CA GLU A 177 -6.80 3.29 48.18
C GLU A 177 -7.88 2.48 47.46
N ILE A 178 -9.09 2.42 48.03
CA ILE A 178 -10.28 1.83 47.37
C ILE A 178 -10.66 2.68 46.14
N ALA A 179 -10.68 4.01 46.29
CA ALA A 179 -10.97 4.93 45.18
C ALA A 179 -9.95 4.82 44.03
N ARG A 180 -8.64 4.67 44.34
CA ARG A 180 -7.61 4.39 43.33
C ARG A 180 -7.92 3.13 42.54
N LYS A 181 -8.17 2.01 43.23
CA LYS A 181 -8.40 0.71 42.58
C LYS A 181 -9.65 0.71 41.71
N LEU A 182 -10.72 1.35 42.16
CA LEU A 182 -11.94 1.50 41.37
C LEU A 182 -11.71 2.34 40.10
N GLN A 183 -10.91 3.41 40.20
CA GLN A 183 -10.53 4.23 39.05
C GLN A 183 -9.59 3.50 38.07
N GLU A 184 -8.65 2.70 38.59
CA GLU A 184 -7.78 1.84 37.77
C GLU A 184 -8.59 0.75 37.05
N GLU A 185 -9.59 0.16 37.71
CA GLU A 185 -10.53 -0.81 37.13
C GLU A 185 -11.42 -0.18 36.04
N GLU A 186 -11.94 1.04 36.25
CA GLU A 186 -12.72 1.79 35.25
C GLU A 186 -11.87 2.14 34.00
N ILE A 187 -10.61 2.53 34.19
CA ILE A 187 -9.67 2.80 33.09
C ILE A 187 -9.33 1.52 32.32
N LEU A 188 -9.13 0.40 33.02
CA LEU A 188 -8.87 -0.89 32.39
C LEU A 188 -10.08 -1.40 31.60
N ALA A 189 -11.28 -1.33 32.16
CA ALA A 189 -12.52 -1.69 31.47
C ALA A 189 -12.72 -0.84 30.20
N THR A 190 -12.52 0.48 30.28
CA THR A 190 -12.59 1.38 29.12
C THR A 190 -11.55 1.01 28.05
N GLN A 191 -10.35 0.60 28.44
CA GLN A 191 -9.31 0.14 27.53
C GLN A 191 -9.64 -1.23 26.90
N GLU A 192 -10.33 -2.11 27.64
CA GLU A 192 -10.81 -3.40 27.13
C GLU A 192 -11.96 -3.23 26.14
N ASP A 193 -12.92 -2.34 26.40
CA ASP A 193 -13.98 -1.97 25.45
C ASP A 193 -13.40 -1.40 24.14
N MET A 194 -12.39 -0.51 24.22
CA MET A 194 -11.68 -0.02 23.04
C MET A 194 -11.00 -1.15 22.25
N ARG A 195 -10.32 -2.09 22.93
CA ARG A 195 -9.71 -3.27 22.29
C ARG A 195 -10.76 -4.18 21.66
N ALA A 196 -11.88 -4.43 22.34
CA ALA A 196 -12.96 -5.27 21.85
C ALA A 196 -13.64 -4.66 20.62
N ALA A 197 -13.88 -3.35 20.62
CA ALA A 197 -14.40 -2.63 19.46
C ALA A 197 -13.46 -2.70 18.25
N GLN A 198 -12.14 -2.54 18.46
CA GLN A 198 -11.15 -2.70 17.40
C GLN A 198 -11.15 -4.14 16.84
N VAL A 199 -11.11 -5.16 17.71
CA VAL A 199 -11.13 -6.57 17.27
C VAL A 199 -12.41 -6.92 16.52
N ALA A 200 -13.57 -6.37 16.91
CA ALA A 200 -14.83 -6.54 16.18
C ALA A 200 -14.81 -5.90 14.78
N GLN A 201 -14.18 -4.72 14.64
CA GLN A 201 -13.97 -4.06 13.35
C GLN A 201 -13.02 -4.86 12.45
N ASP A 202 -11.90 -5.34 13.00
CA ASP A 202 -10.94 -6.18 12.28
C ASP A 202 -11.56 -7.52 11.84
N GLU A 203 -12.44 -8.12 12.65
CA GLU A 203 -13.18 -9.32 12.27
C GLU A 203 -14.14 -9.06 11.10
N GLU A 204 -14.81 -7.90 11.04
CA GLU A 204 -15.65 -7.55 9.89
C GLU A 204 -14.83 -7.38 8.60
N ILE A 205 -13.66 -6.72 8.68
CA ILE A 205 -12.74 -6.57 7.55
C ILE A 205 -12.27 -7.95 7.06
N ALA A 206 -11.85 -8.83 7.98
CA ALA A 206 -11.43 -10.20 7.65
C ALA A 206 -12.56 -11.03 7.02
N ARG A 207 -13.79 -10.89 7.53
CA ARG A 207 -15.00 -11.55 7.03
C ARG A 207 -15.36 -11.08 5.62
N LEU A 208 -15.24 -9.78 5.35
CA LEU A 208 -15.47 -9.18 4.03
C LEU A 208 -14.42 -9.65 3.01
N LEU A 209 -13.13 -9.57 3.37
CA LEU A 209 -12.02 -10.03 2.53
C LEU A 209 -12.18 -11.51 2.14
N MET A 210 -12.46 -12.37 3.12
CA MET A 210 -12.66 -13.80 2.89
C MET A 210 -13.94 -14.10 2.08
N ALA A 211 -14.98 -13.28 2.20
CA ALA A 211 -16.19 -13.39 1.38
C ALA A 211 -15.93 -12.98 -0.08
N GLU A 212 -15.14 -11.93 -0.32
CA GLU A 212 -14.70 -11.53 -1.65
C GLU A 212 -13.80 -12.60 -2.29
N GLU A 213 -12.81 -13.12 -1.58
CA GLU A 213 -11.96 -14.21 -2.06
C GLU A 213 -12.79 -15.45 -2.44
N LYS A 214 -13.71 -15.89 -1.57
CA LYS A 214 -14.62 -17.02 -1.86
C LYS A 214 -15.54 -16.75 -3.06
N LYS A 215 -15.91 -15.50 -3.32
CA LYS A 215 -16.71 -15.08 -4.49
C LYS A 215 -15.85 -15.07 -5.76
N ALA A 216 -14.63 -14.57 -5.69
CA ALA A 216 -13.66 -14.59 -6.78
C ALA A 216 -13.27 -16.03 -7.18
N TYR A 217 -12.97 -16.89 -6.21
CA TYR A 217 -12.65 -18.30 -6.42
C TYR A 217 -13.81 -19.06 -7.10
N LYS A 218 -15.06 -18.85 -6.63
CA LYS A 218 -16.26 -19.43 -7.29
C LYS A 218 -16.37 -18.96 -8.75
N LYS A 219 -16.25 -17.66 -9.00
CA LYS A 219 -16.32 -17.05 -10.35
C LYS A 219 -15.19 -17.55 -11.27
N ALA A 220 -14.00 -17.79 -10.74
CA ALA A 220 -12.89 -18.38 -11.47
C ALA A 220 -13.15 -19.86 -11.82
N LYS A 221 -13.59 -20.66 -10.84
CA LYS A 221 -13.90 -22.09 -11.01
C LYS A 221 -15.11 -22.36 -11.92
N GLU A 222 -16.05 -21.43 -11.99
CA GLU A 222 -17.16 -21.46 -12.94
C GLU A 222 -16.68 -21.18 -14.37
N ARG A 223 -15.79 -20.20 -14.56
CA ARG A 223 -15.13 -19.91 -15.84
C ARG A 223 -14.23 -21.08 -16.30
N GLU A 224 -13.57 -21.75 -15.37
CA GLU A 224 -12.79 -22.97 -15.63
C GLU A 224 -13.70 -24.10 -16.14
N LYS A 225 -14.76 -24.46 -15.39
CA LYS A 225 -15.72 -25.51 -15.79
C LYS A 225 -16.41 -25.22 -17.13
N THR A 226 -16.86 -24.00 -17.35
CA THR A 226 -17.49 -23.59 -18.62
C THR A 226 -16.49 -23.50 -19.79
N SER A 227 -15.18 -23.55 -19.52
CA SER A 227 -14.13 -23.74 -20.54
C SER A 227 -13.79 -25.21 -20.80
N SER A 228 -13.91 -26.09 -19.80
CA SER A 228 -13.59 -27.52 -19.93
C SER A 228 -14.65 -28.32 -20.67
N ASP A 229 -15.92 -27.96 -20.49
CA ASP A 229 -17.08 -28.64 -21.10
C ASP A 229 -17.08 -28.58 -22.65
N LYS A 230 -16.36 -27.60 -23.22
CA LYS A 230 -16.20 -27.42 -24.67
C LYS A 230 -15.11 -28.31 -25.30
N LYS A 231 -14.69 -29.39 -24.65
CA LYS A 231 -13.57 -30.25 -25.12
C LYS A 231 -13.88 -31.75 -25.23
N HIS A 232 -15.12 -32.21 -25.03
CA HIS A 232 -15.43 -33.64 -25.12
C HIS A 232 -16.80 -33.95 -25.75
N ASP A 233 -16.91 -33.84 -27.08
CA ASP A 233 -17.73 -34.79 -27.85
C ASP A 233 -17.30 -34.88 -29.34
N PRO A 234 -16.93 -36.07 -29.83
CA PRO A 234 -16.80 -36.36 -31.24
C PRO A 234 -17.63 -37.56 -31.73
N GLU A 235 -18.28 -37.36 -32.88
CA GLU A 235 -18.75 -38.39 -33.83
C GLU A 235 -19.95 -39.29 -33.44
N TRP A 236 -21.09 -39.04 -34.10
CA TRP A 236 -21.76 -40.11 -34.86
C TRP A 236 -22.44 -39.57 -36.14
N LYS A 237 -22.74 -40.46 -37.09
CA LYS A 237 -23.25 -40.14 -38.45
C LYS A 237 -24.66 -40.71 -38.68
N SER A 238 -25.42 -40.08 -39.56
CA SER A 238 -26.51 -40.73 -40.32
C SER A 238 -26.80 -39.98 -41.63
N LYS A 239 -27.45 -40.64 -42.60
CA LYS A 239 -27.73 -40.12 -43.94
C LYS A 239 -29.19 -40.34 -44.35
N THR A 240 -29.62 -39.59 -45.37
CA THR A 240 -30.67 -39.94 -46.35
C THR A 240 -32.14 -39.76 -45.93
N ALA A 241 -32.75 -38.68 -46.42
CA ALA A 241 -34.09 -38.70 -47.04
C ALA A 241 -34.27 -37.46 -47.93
N LYS A 242 -35.14 -37.51 -48.94
CA LYS A 242 -35.62 -36.34 -49.71
C LYS A 242 -37.08 -36.08 -49.36
N SER A 243 -37.45 -34.82 -49.11
CA SER A 243 -38.81 -34.31 -49.26
C SER A 243 -38.76 -32.80 -49.59
N ALA A 244 -39.89 -32.19 -49.94
CA ALA A 244 -39.91 -30.96 -50.73
C ALA A 244 -40.47 -29.72 -50.01
N HIS A 245 -39.83 -28.58 -50.31
CA HIS A 245 -40.44 -27.26 -50.56
C HIS A 245 -41.11 -26.47 -49.41
N SER A 246 -40.38 -25.47 -48.88
CA SER A 246 -40.94 -24.21 -48.37
C SER A 246 -39.87 -23.09 -48.41
N LYS A 247 -40.28 -21.82 -48.63
CA LYS A 247 -39.39 -20.64 -48.69
C LYS A 247 -39.56 -19.73 -47.45
N SER A 248 -38.49 -19.53 -46.68
CA SER A 248 -38.23 -18.39 -45.77
C SER A 248 -36.82 -18.59 -45.21
N GLN A 249 -35.81 -17.79 -45.56
CA GLN A 249 -35.53 -16.41 -45.14
C GLN A 249 -34.46 -16.38 -44.01
N GLU A 250 -33.25 -15.89 -44.37
CA GLU A 250 -32.36 -15.05 -43.55
C GLU A 250 -31.54 -15.65 -42.38
N SER A 251 -30.19 -15.60 -42.54
CA SER A 251 -29.13 -15.35 -41.53
C SER A 251 -29.00 -16.23 -40.26
N ASP A 252 -27.81 -16.64 -39.80
CA ASP A 252 -26.48 -16.83 -40.40
C ASP A 252 -25.67 -17.76 -39.46
N GLU A 253 -25.02 -18.81 -39.97
CA GLU A 253 -23.93 -19.48 -39.24
C GLU A 253 -22.90 -20.09 -40.19
N ALA A 254 -21.65 -19.64 -40.09
CA ALA A 254 -20.52 -20.13 -40.87
C ALA A 254 -19.46 -20.75 -39.94
N HIS A 255 -19.36 -22.07 -39.93
CA HIS A 255 -18.33 -22.79 -39.19
C HIS A 255 -16.99 -22.90 -39.97
N ARG A 256 -15.89 -23.07 -39.20
CA ARG A 256 -14.59 -23.74 -39.54
C ARG A 256 -13.46 -22.90 -40.14
N TRP A 257 -12.17 -23.16 -39.82
CA TRP A 257 -11.48 -23.87 -38.71
C TRP A 257 -9.95 -23.63 -38.79
N LYS A 258 -9.19 -23.97 -37.73
CA LYS A 258 -7.71 -24.05 -37.64
C LYS A 258 -6.98 -22.67 -37.66
N THR A 259 -5.70 -22.49 -37.29
CA THR A 259 -4.54 -23.34 -36.84
C THR A 259 -3.61 -22.45 -35.97
N ASP A 260 -2.57 -22.83 -35.21
CA ASP A 260 -1.91 -24.11 -34.84
C ASP A 260 -1.17 -23.97 -33.46
N ARG A 261 -0.25 -24.89 -33.13
CA ARG A 261 0.55 -25.02 -31.89
C ARG A 261 1.89 -24.25 -31.94
N PRO A 262 2.23 -23.49 -30.88
CA PRO A 262 3.34 -23.86 -29.96
C PRO A 262 2.84 -23.87 -28.50
N GLY A 263 3.61 -24.11 -27.43
CA GLY A 263 5.01 -24.47 -27.24
C GLY A 263 5.30 -24.36 -25.73
N ARG A 264 5.87 -25.41 -25.10
CA ARG A 264 5.99 -25.53 -23.63
C ARG A 264 6.94 -24.46 -23.03
N LEU A 265 6.48 -23.78 -21.97
CA LEU A 265 7.31 -23.29 -20.84
C LEU A 265 6.52 -23.35 -19.51
N PRO A 266 7.12 -23.77 -18.38
CA PRO A 266 6.55 -23.63 -17.04
C PRO A 266 7.11 -22.40 -16.29
N PRO A 267 6.35 -21.79 -15.34
CA PRO A 267 6.87 -20.80 -14.39
C PRO A 267 7.68 -21.46 -13.24
N PRO A 268 8.49 -20.69 -12.48
CA PRO A 268 9.43 -21.23 -11.51
C PRO A 268 8.81 -21.61 -10.16
N VAL A 269 9.50 -22.51 -9.44
CA VAL A 269 9.36 -22.78 -8.01
C VAL A 269 10.72 -22.55 -7.35
N MET A 270 10.73 -22.12 -6.08
CA MET A 270 11.93 -21.65 -5.37
C MET A 270 12.59 -22.74 -4.50
N THR A 271 13.87 -22.47 -4.17
CA THR A 271 14.61 -22.85 -2.95
C THR A 271 15.26 -24.24 -2.81
N GLU A 272 16.52 -24.17 -2.35
CA GLU A 272 17.36 -25.17 -1.64
C GLU A 272 18.11 -26.27 -2.41
N ALA A 273 19.14 -26.80 -1.72
CA ALA A 273 20.09 -27.87 -2.06
C ALA A 273 21.35 -27.56 -2.95
N GLU A 274 22.35 -26.96 -2.29
CA GLU A 274 23.80 -27.34 -2.27
C GLU A 274 24.81 -27.03 -3.43
N ASP A 275 26.03 -26.77 -2.95
CA ASP A 275 27.39 -27.02 -3.46
C ASP A 275 27.96 -26.50 -4.81
N LEU A 276 28.91 -25.56 -4.62
CA LEU A 276 30.33 -25.56 -5.07
C LEU A 276 30.71 -25.47 -6.57
N ASP A 277 31.89 -24.85 -6.77
CA ASP A 277 32.58 -24.51 -8.03
C ASP A 277 31.79 -23.66 -9.07
N GLY A 278 32.40 -22.68 -9.73
CA GLY A 278 33.75 -22.16 -9.60
C GLY A 278 34.10 -21.13 -10.70
N THR A 279 35.22 -20.42 -10.54
CA THR A 279 35.90 -19.63 -11.60
C THR A 279 35.21 -18.33 -12.12
N HIS A 280 35.50 -17.22 -11.45
CA HIS A 280 36.26 -16.08 -12.03
C HIS A 280 35.88 -15.54 -13.44
N PHE A 281 35.41 -14.28 -13.57
CA PHE A 281 36.22 -13.14 -14.07
C PHE A 281 35.50 -11.77 -14.18
N THR A 282 36.25 -10.69 -13.90
CA THR A 282 36.06 -9.26 -14.30
C THR A 282 34.70 -8.56 -14.19
N ASN A 283 34.54 -7.84 -13.07
CA ASN A 283 33.85 -6.55 -12.99
C ASN A 283 34.57 -5.46 -13.83
N GLN A 284 33.85 -4.71 -14.68
CA GLN A 284 34.13 -3.28 -14.94
C GLN A 284 33.05 -2.53 -15.77
N HIS A 285 33.14 -1.19 -15.75
CA HIS A 285 32.48 -0.20 -16.63
C HIS A 285 31.04 0.28 -16.31
N SER A 286 30.85 0.81 -15.11
CA SER A 286 29.95 1.97 -14.92
C SER A 286 30.53 3.22 -15.60
N SER A 287 29.76 3.96 -16.41
CA SER A 287 30.22 5.23 -17.01
C SER A 287 29.11 6.29 -17.08
N THR A 288 28.93 7.02 -15.98
CA THR A 288 28.01 8.17 -15.90
C THR A 288 28.70 9.42 -16.44
N ARG A 289 28.19 9.99 -17.54
CA ARG A 289 28.71 11.26 -18.09
C ARG A 289 28.32 12.44 -17.19
N HIS A 290 29.31 13.09 -16.58
CA HIS A 290 29.16 14.42 -16.01
C HIS A 290 29.58 15.49 -17.02
N TYR A 291 28.76 16.54 -17.18
CA TYR A 291 29.15 17.78 -17.84
C TYR A 291 29.97 18.64 -16.88
N SER A 292 31.16 19.07 -17.30
CA SER A 292 31.90 20.15 -16.66
C SER A 292 32.26 21.19 -17.71
N LYS A 293 31.89 22.45 -17.46
CA LYS A 293 32.06 23.58 -18.38
C LYS A 293 32.95 24.62 -17.70
N SER A 294 34.14 24.85 -18.25
CA SER A 294 35.05 25.95 -17.88
C SER A 294 35.75 26.49 -19.12
N GLU A 295 36.09 27.77 -19.09
CA GLU A 295 36.45 28.57 -20.27
C GLU A 295 37.91 29.09 -20.21
N SER A 296 38.30 29.83 -21.25
CA SER A 296 39.49 30.70 -21.31
C SER A 296 40.88 30.06 -21.32
N SER A 297 41.55 30.18 -22.48
CA SER A 297 42.95 30.61 -22.52
C SER A 297 43.14 31.62 -23.66
N HIS A 298 44.24 32.37 -23.63
CA HIS A 298 44.39 33.66 -24.30
C HIS A 298 45.17 33.62 -25.63
N LYS A 299 44.76 34.50 -26.56
CA LYS A 299 45.56 35.18 -27.62
C LYS A 299 46.72 34.40 -28.26
N GLY A 300 46.48 33.90 -29.48
CA GLY A 300 47.47 33.88 -30.56
C GLY A 300 47.08 34.91 -31.63
N LYS A 301 48.03 35.64 -32.22
CA LYS A 301 47.79 36.49 -33.39
C LYS A 301 48.36 35.78 -34.62
N GLU A 302 47.65 35.85 -35.74
CA GLU A 302 48.33 35.91 -37.03
C GLU A 302 47.45 36.66 -38.04
N SER A 303 48.09 37.49 -38.87
CA SER A 303 47.42 38.34 -39.86
C SER A 303 47.89 37.93 -41.23
N TYR A 304 46.97 37.76 -42.18
CA TYR A 304 47.30 37.85 -43.60
C TYR A 304 46.23 38.62 -44.37
N ASN A 305 46.67 39.48 -45.28
CA ASN A 305 45.81 40.28 -46.15
C ASN A 305 45.66 39.58 -47.50
N GLN A 306 44.43 39.50 -48.01
CA GLN A 306 44.13 39.92 -49.37
C GLN A 306 42.65 40.34 -49.48
#